data_AF-A0A3E0VT63-F1
#
_entry.id   AF-A0A3E0VT63-F1
#
_cell.length_a   1.000
_cell.length_b   1.000
_cell.length_c   1.000
_cell.angle_alpha   90.00
_cell.angle_beta   90.00
_cell.angle_gamma   90.00
#
_symmetry.space_group_name_H-M   'P 1'
#
loop_
_entity.id
_entity.type
_entity.pdbx_description
1 polymer ?
#
loop_
_entity_poly.entity_id
_entity_poly.type
_entity_poly.pdbx_seq_one_letter_code
_entity_poly.pdbx_strand_id
1 'polypeptide(L)'
;MSPERRIALRNNCVSVAWGATLTQAERQLVFYVLVVAALAFLAGLIRTAVTRNEIGSRYRSAVTARLAMLAVAFGSHLLILVTFLTSYDHDGVVWTPNDNAVNIFAARYMEWSVSVPLLCIELLAVCAVGGRQARRDQAVAVFASFAMVFCGFLGSMVIDDGTNAAEFIIWA
;
A
#
# COMPACT_ATOMS: atom_id res chain seq x y z
N MET A 1 -31.02 22.83 12.90
CA MET A 1 -30.49 22.39 11.58
C MET A 1 -31.33 21.20 11.12
N SER A 2 -32.01 21.32 9.97
CA SER A 2 -33.02 20.34 9.54
C SER A 2 -32.41 18.98 9.16
N PRO A 3 -33.13 17.85 9.36
CA PRO A 3 -32.64 16.50 9.03
C PRO A 3 -32.20 16.36 7.57
N GLU A 4 -32.93 16.97 6.65
CA GLU A 4 -32.63 16.96 5.21
C GLU A 4 -31.30 17.64 4.87
N ARG A 5 -30.93 18.67 5.64
CA ARG A 5 -29.65 19.37 5.47
C ARG A 5 -28.47 18.53 5.97
N ARG A 6 -28.68 17.60 6.92
CA ARG A 6 -27.65 16.65 7.36
C ARG A 6 -27.42 15.55 6.32
N ILE A 7 -28.48 15.08 5.66
CA ILE A 7 -28.39 14.07 4.59
C ILE A 7 -27.67 14.65 3.36
N ALA A 8 -28.01 15.89 2.97
CA ALA A 8 -27.34 16.58 1.87
C ALA A 8 -25.85 16.86 2.14
N LEU A 9 -25.46 17.13 3.39
CA LEU A 9 -24.06 17.29 3.78
C LEU A 9 -23.30 15.95 3.82
N ARG A 10 -23.99 14.85 4.16
CA ARG A 10 -23.42 13.49 4.13
C ARG A 10 -23.09 13.00 2.72
N ASN A 11 -23.79 13.52 1.71
CA ASN A 11 -23.55 13.19 0.30
C ASN A 11 -22.41 14.02 -0.32
N ASN A 12 -21.94 15.07 0.37
CA ASN A 12 -20.87 15.95 -0.10
C ASN A 12 -19.55 15.81 0.68
N CYS A 13 -19.51 14.92 1.67
CA CYS A 13 -18.25 14.53 2.31
C CYS A 13 -17.69 13.29 1.61
N VAL A 14 -16.40 13.33 1.28
CA VAL A 14 -15.65 12.15 0.84
C VAL A 14 -15.82 11.09 1.92
N SER A 15 -16.57 10.03 1.63
CA SER A 15 -16.67 8.89 2.53
C SER A 15 -15.28 8.30 2.70
N VAL A 16 -14.91 7.96 3.93
CA VAL A 16 -13.66 7.23 4.21
C VAL A 16 -13.58 6.04 3.25
N ALA A 17 -12.41 5.75 2.69
CA ALA A 17 -12.29 4.85 1.54
C ALA A 17 -12.89 3.45 1.78
N TRP A 18 -12.91 2.97 3.03
CA TRP A 18 -13.50 1.68 3.43
C TRP A 18 -14.99 1.75 3.84
N GLY A 19 -15.60 2.93 3.84
CA GLY A 19 -17.04 3.14 4.06
C GLY A 19 -17.82 3.47 2.78
N ALA A 20 -17.16 3.47 1.62
CA ALA A 20 -17.75 3.80 0.33
C ALA A 20 -18.60 2.64 -0.20
N THR A 21 -19.83 2.93 -0.64
CA THR A 21 -20.66 1.97 -1.39
C THR A 21 -20.27 1.97 -2.86
N LEU A 22 -20.25 0.82 -3.52
CA LEU A 22 -19.80 0.68 -4.90
C LEU A 22 -20.90 0.12 -5.80
N THR A 23 -21.10 0.73 -6.96
CA THR A 23 -21.87 0.10 -8.04
C THR A 23 -21.14 -1.13 -8.58
N GLN A 24 -21.85 -2.00 -9.29
CA GLN A 24 -21.23 -3.16 -9.95
C GLN A 24 -20.08 -2.75 -10.89
N ALA A 25 -20.24 -1.65 -11.65
CA ALA A 25 -19.22 -1.17 -12.57
C ALA A 25 -17.96 -0.69 -11.83
N GLU A 26 -18.11 0.10 -10.76
CA GLU A 26 -17.00 0.58 -9.94
C GLU A 26 -16.24 -0.57 -9.27
N ARG A 27 -16.96 -1.55 -8.72
CA ARG A 27 -16.34 -2.74 -8.13
C ARG A 27 -15.53 -3.53 -9.15
N GLN A 28 -16.05 -3.72 -10.36
CA GLN A 28 -15.32 -4.41 -11.43
C GLN A 28 -14.07 -3.65 -11.87
N LEU A 29 -14.13 -2.31 -11.91
CA LEU A 29 -12.97 -1.48 -12.23
C LEU A 29 -11.87 -1.61 -11.18
N VAL A 30 -12.22 -1.53 -9.90
CA VAL A 30 -11.26 -1.74 -8.79
C VAL A 30 -10.67 -3.14 -8.86
N PHE A 31 -11.50 -4.16 -9.05
CA PHE A 31 -11.06 -5.54 -9.21
C PHE A 31 -10.06 -5.70 -10.37
N TYR A 32 -10.37 -5.13 -11.53
CA TYR A 32 -9.49 -5.15 -12.70
C TYR A 32 -8.12 -4.55 -12.39
N VAL A 33 -8.08 -3.36 -11.78
CA VAL A 33 -6.82 -2.68 -11.46
C VAL A 33 -6.00 -3.46 -10.42
N LEU A 34 -6.65 -4.04 -9.40
CA LEU A 34 -5.96 -4.86 -8.39
C LEU A 34 -5.30 -6.10 -9.02
N VAL A 35 -6.01 -6.79 -9.92
CA VAL A 35 -5.48 -7.95 -10.64
C VAL A 35 -4.33 -7.55 -11.57
N VAL A 36 -4.49 -6.47 -12.33
CA VAL A 36 -3.44 -5.96 -13.22
C VAL A 36 -2.19 -5.58 -12.42
N ALA A 37 -2.33 -4.92 -11.28
CA ALA A 37 -1.22 -4.57 -10.40
C ALA A 37 -0.48 -5.83 -9.90
N ALA A 38 -1.20 -6.83 -9.40
CA ALA A 38 -0.61 -8.10 -8.96
C ALA A 38 0.19 -8.77 -10.10
N LEU A 39 -0.41 -8.87 -11.29
CA LEU A 39 0.26 -9.45 -12.47
C LEU A 39 1.48 -8.64 -12.92
N ALA A 40 1.43 -7.30 -12.80
CA ALA A 40 2.57 -6.45 -13.11
C ALA A 40 3.74 -6.66 -12.14
N PHE A 41 3.48 -6.83 -10.84
CA PHE A 41 4.52 -7.17 -9.87
C PHE A 41 5.13 -8.55 -10.16
N LEU A 42 4.30 -9.53 -10.51
CA LEU A 42 4.77 -10.86 -10.88
C LEU A 42 5.64 -10.82 -12.16
N ALA A 43 5.19 -10.10 -13.19
CA ALA A 43 5.96 -9.94 -14.43
C ALA A 43 7.30 -9.22 -14.16
N GLY A 44 7.30 -8.18 -13.34
CA GLY A 44 8.51 -7.49 -12.90
C GLY A 44 9.44 -8.41 -12.11
N LEU A 45 8.89 -9.27 -11.24
CA LEU A 45 9.64 -10.23 -10.44
C LEU A 45 10.34 -11.25 -11.34
N ILE A 46 9.60 -11.86 -12.28
CA ILE A 46 10.11 -12.83 -13.25
C ILE A 46 11.20 -12.17 -14.10
N ARG A 47 10.92 -10.99 -14.67
CA ARG A 47 11.90 -10.25 -15.48
C ARG A 47 13.20 -10.02 -14.69
N THR A 48 13.10 -9.47 -13.49
CA THR A 48 14.27 -9.18 -12.64
C THR A 48 15.02 -10.46 -12.29
N ALA A 49 14.31 -11.57 -12.03
CA ALA A 49 14.92 -12.84 -11.69
C ALA A 49 15.70 -13.45 -12.86
N VAL A 50 15.17 -13.36 -14.08
CA VAL A 50 15.81 -13.87 -15.29
C VAL A 50 17.02 -13.00 -15.68
N THR A 51 16.91 -11.68 -15.62
CA THR A 51 17.98 -10.76 -16.03
C THR A 51 19.02 -10.48 -14.94
N ARG A 52 18.89 -11.06 -13.73
CA ARG A 52 19.79 -10.77 -12.60
C ARG A 52 21.27 -11.04 -12.88
N ASN A 53 21.57 -11.97 -13.78
CA ASN A 53 22.94 -12.36 -14.12
C ASN A 53 23.63 -11.39 -15.09
N GLU A 54 22.87 -10.53 -15.76
CA GLU A 54 23.39 -9.50 -16.67
C GLU A 54 23.94 -8.28 -15.90
N ILE A 55 23.72 -8.25 -14.58
CA ILE A 55 24.00 -7.10 -13.73
C ILE A 55 25.39 -7.27 -13.08
N GLY A 56 26.21 -6.23 -13.20
CA GLY A 56 27.56 -6.19 -12.63
C GLY A 56 27.57 -6.45 -11.12
N SER A 57 28.64 -7.08 -10.62
CA SER A 57 28.78 -7.49 -9.22
C SER A 57 28.53 -6.36 -8.21
N ARG A 58 28.85 -5.12 -8.59
CA ARG A 58 28.63 -3.90 -7.81
C ARG A 58 27.16 -3.65 -7.43
N TYR A 59 26.20 -4.05 -8.27
CA TYR A 59 24.78 -3.74 -8.09
C TYR A 59 23.93 -4.93 -7.64
N ARG A 60 24.55 -6.09 -7.35
CA ARG A 60 23.81 -7.31 -6.97
C ARG A 60 22.94 -7.13 -5.74
N SER A 61 23.39 -6.34 -4.76
CA SER A 61 22.61 -6.01 -3.56
C SER A 61 21.32 -5.26 -3.90
N ALA A 62 21.35 -4.34 -4.87
CA ALA A 62 20.16 -3.63 -5.35
C ALA A 62 19.17 -4.60 -5.99
N VAL A 63 19.66 -5.55 -6.80
CA VAL A 63 18.82 -6.57 -7.45
C VAL A 63 18.15 -7.48 -6.42
N THR A 64 18.88 -7.89 -5.38
CA THR A 64 18.31 -8.69 -4.28
C THR A 64 17.20 -7.92 -3.55
N ALA A 65 17.41 -6.64 -3.26
CA ALA A 65 16.40 -5.79 -2.64
C ALA A 65 15.16 -5.63 -3.54
N ARG A 66 15.36 -5.41 -4.85
CA ARG A 66 14.28 -5.34 -5.84
C ARG A 66 13.47 -6.62 -5.91
N LEU A 67 14.12 -7.78 -5.94
CA LEU A 67 13.44 -9.08 -5.96
C LEU A 67 12.59 -9.29 -4.71
N ALA A 68 13.15 -9.00 -3.53
CA ALA A 68 12.42 -9.08 -2.27
C ALA A 68 11.21 -8.14 -2.26
N MET A 69 11.38 -6.89 -2.71
CA MET A 69 10.31 -5.89 -2.77
C MET A 69 9.18 -6.35 -3.69
N LEU A 70 9.50 -6.81 -4.91
CA LEU A 70 8.51 -7.28 -5.86
C LEU A 70 7.73 -8.51 -5.36
N ALA A 71 8.40 -9.42 -4.65
CA ALA A 71 7.75 -10.59 -4.05
C ALA A 71 6.78 -10.19 -2.93
N VAL A 72 7.18 -9.26 -2.07
CA VAL A 72 6.34 -8.70 -1.00
C VAL A 72 5.14 -7.96 -1.59
N ALA A 73 5.37 -7.10 -2.59
CA ALA A 73 4.31 -6.35 -3.26
C ALA A 73 3.29 -7.28 -3.94
N PHE A 74 3.77 -8.31 -4.65
CA PHE A 74 2.90 -9.32 -5.26
C PHE A 74 2.07 -10.06 -4.20
N GLY A 75 2.71 -10.59 -3.15
CA GLY A 75 2.02 -11.31 -2.09
C GLY A 75 0.97 -10.45 -1.37
N SER A 76 1.30 -9.18 -1.08
CA SER A 76 0.35 -8.23 -0.50
C SER A 76 -0.82 -7.93 -1.43
N HIS A 77 -0.60 -7.79 -2.75
CA HIS A 77 -1.71 -7.56 -3.68
C HIS A 77 -2.64 -8.77 -3.80
N LEU A 78 -2.13 -10.00 -3.66
CA LEU A 78 -2.99 -11.18 -3.53
C LEU A 78 -3.82 -11.13 -2.25
N LEU A 79 -3.23 -10.74 -1.12
CA LEU A 79 -3.96 -10.56 0.13
C LEU A 79 -5.04 -9.49 -0.01
N ILE A 80 -4.70 -8.32 -0.53
CA ILE A 80 -5.64 -7.21 -0.78
C ILE A 80 -6.77 -7.65 -1.71
N LEU A 81 -6.47 -8.42 -2.75
CA LEU A 81 -7.48 -8.93 -3.67
C LEU A 81 -8.48 -9.84 -2.96
N VAL A 82 -7.99 -10.79 -2.16
CA VAL A 82 -8.85 -11.67 -1.36
C VAL A 82 -9.67 -10.86 -0.37
N THR A 83 -9.05 -9.95 0.37
CA THR A 83 -9.74 -9.08 1.33
C THR A 83 -10.79 -8.24 0.64
N PHE A 84 -10.50 -7.63 -0.52
CA PHE A 84 -11.45 -6.83 -1.29
C PHE A 84 -12.68 -7.66 -1.70
N LEU A 85 -12.47 -8.91 -2.15
CA LEU A 85 -13.56 -9.80 -2.53
C LEU A 85 -14.47 -10.17 -1.36
N THR A 86 -13.95 -10.23 -0.13
CA THR A 86 -14.69 -10.58 1.09
C THR A 86 -15.17 -9.37 1.90
N SER A 87 -14.84 -8.15 1.48
CA SER A 87 -15.10 -6.92 2.25
C SER A 87 -16.40 -6.21 1.87
N TYR A 88 -17.12 -6.70 0.87
CA TYR A 88 -18.35 -6.09 0.38
C TYR A 88 -19.45 -7.13 0.27
N ASP A 89 -20.60 -6.80 0.84
CA ASP A 89 -21.83 -7.57 0.70
C ASP A 89 -22.69 -6.95 -0.42
N HIS A 90 -23.37 -7.81 -1.19
CA HIS A 90 -24.22 -7.37 -2.29
C HIS A 90 -25.68 -7.45 -1.86
N ASP A 91 -26.36 -6.30 -1.82
CA ASP A 91 -27.77 -6.20 -1.41
C ASP A 91 -28.76 -6.37 -2.59
N GLY A 92 -28.24 -6.64 -3.79
CA GLY A 92 -29.02 -6.77 -5.03
C GLY A 92 -28.97 -5.55 -5.93
N VAL A 93 -28.55 -4.38 -5.41
CA VAL A 93 -28.48 -3.12 -6.17
C VAL A 93 -27.08 -2.49 -6.08
N VAL A 94 -26.46 -2.54 -4.91
CA VAL A 94 -25.16 -1.94 -4.62
C VAL A 94 -24.31 -2.87 -3.76
N TRP A 95 -22.99 -2.65 -3.79
CA TRP A 95 -22.05 -3.30 -2.89
C TRP A 95 -21.81 -2.41 -1.67
N THR A 96 -22.19 -2.89 -0.50
CA THR A 96 -21.98 -2.19 0.78
C THR A 96 -20.79 -2.79 1.52
N PRO A 97 -19.88 -1.97 2.05
CA PRO A 97 -18.73 -2.47 2.80
C PRO A 97 -19.17 -3.12 4.12
N ASN A 98 -18.51 -4.21 4.50
CA ASN A 98 -18.65 -4.86 5.79
C ASN A 98 -17.42 -4.57 6.69
N ASP A 99 -17.38 -5.15 7.89
CA ASP A 99 -16.32 -4.91 8.88
C ASP A 99 -14.91 -5.24 8.38
N ASN A 100 -14.78 -6.07 7.33
CA ASN A 100 -13.47 -6.40 6.75
C ASN A 100 -12.92 -5.30 5.83
N ALA A 101 -13.73 -4.34 5.37
CA ALA A 101 -13.30 -3.33 4.42
C ALA A 101 -12.11 -2.48 4.91
N VAL A 102 -12.02 -2.26 6.22
CA VAL A 102 -10.88 -1.58 6.86
C VAL A 102 -9.56 -2.32 6.64
N ASN A 103 -9.59 -3.65 6.52
CA ASN A 103 -8.40 -4.48 6.35
C ASN A 103 -7.75 -4.34 4.97
N ILE A 104 -8.50 -3.88 3.96
CA ILE A 104 -7.95 -3.56 2.63
C ILE A 104 -6.87 -2.47 2.79
N PHE A 105 -7.17 -1.44 3.60
CA PHE A 105 -6.26 -0.33 3.84
C PHE A 105 -5.17 -0.70 4.85
N ALA A 106 -5.52 -1.46 5.90
CA ALA A 106 -4.56 -1.98 6.88
C ALA A 106 -3.43 -2.78 6.20
N ALA A 107 -3.79 -3.65 5.25
CA ALA A 107 -2.84 -4.50 4.54
C ALA A 107 -1.81 -3.69 3.72
N ARG A 108 -2.15 -2.46 3.28
CA ARG A 108 -1.19 -1.55 2.60
C ARG A 108 -0.11 -1.07 3.55
N TYR A 109 -0.45 -0.64 4.76
CA TYR A 109 0.55 -0.22 5.75
C TYR A 109 1.48 -1.36 6.16
N MET A 110 0.94 -2.58 6.29
CA MET A 110 1.74 -3.76 6.59
C MET A 110 2.75 -4.05 5.46
N GLU A 111 2.33 -3.90 4.20
CA GLU A 111 3.22 -4.03 3.04
C GLU A 111 4.26 -2.92 2.99
N TRP A 112 3.86 -1.66 3.14
CA TRP A 112 4.76 -0.51 3.13
C TRP A 112 5.81 -0.58 4.23
N SER A 113 5.48 -1.18 5.37
CA SER A 113 6.43 -1.41 6.47
C SER A 113 7.60 -2.29 6.05
N VAL A 114 7.47 -3.03 4.96
CA VAL A 114 8.52 -3.90 4.40
C VAL A 114 9.05 -3.36 3.07
N SER A 115 8.18 -2.95 2.15
CA SER A 115 8.59 -2.54 0.80
C SER A 115 9.29 -1.18 0.78
N VAL A 116 8.86 -0.20 1.58
CA VAL A 116 9.51 1.12 1.62
C VAL A 116 10.95 1.01 2.14
N PRO A 117 11.25 0.28 3.24
CA PRO A 117 12.63 0.02 3.61
C PRO A 117 13.45 -0.69 2.52
N LEU A 118 12.87 -1.66 1.82
CA LEU A 118 13.55 -2.35 0.72
C LEU A 118 13.87 -1.41 -0.45
N LEU A 119 13.00 -0.45 -0.74
CA LEU A 119 13.26 0.61 -1.72
C LEU A 119 14.42 1.51 -1.29
N CYS A 120 14.51 1.88 0.00
CA CYS A 120 15.65 2.64 0.51
C CYS A 120 16.97 1.85 0.37
N ILE A 121 16.96 0.55 0.68
CA ILE A 121 18.11 -0.33 0.49
C ILE A 121 18.52 -0.38 -0.99
N GLU A 122 17.54 -0.57 -1.87
CA GLU A 122 17.79 -0.63 -3.31
C GLU A 122 18.40 0.69 -3.82
N LEU A 123 17.81 1.83 -3.47
CA LEU A 123 18.26 3.15 -3.89
C LEU A 123 19.72 3.40 -3.48
N LEU A 124 20.04 3.16 -2.20
CA LEU A 124 21.40 3.36 -1.68
C LEU A 124 22.41 2.39 -2.30
N ALA A 125 21.99 1.16 -2.61
CA ALA A 125 22.81 0.20 -3.32
C ALA A 125 23.10 0.64 -4.78
N VAL A 126 22.14 1.26 -5.46
CA VAL A 126 22.33 1.82 -6.83
C VAL A 126 23.23 3.05 -6.82
N CYS A 127 23.09 3.93 -5.82
CA CYS A 127 24.01 5.05 -5.61
C CYS A 127 25.44 4.60 -5.29
N ALA A 128 25.66 3.29 -5.13
CA ALA A 128 26.94 2.67 -4.86
C ALA A 128 27.69 3.29 -3.67
N VAL A 129 26.91 3.71 -2.66
CA VAL A 129 27.45 4.26 -1.41
C VAL A 129 28.15 3.10 -0.70
N GLY A 130 29.47 3.19 -0.59
CA GLY A 130 30.31 2.14 0.00
C GLY A 130 30.88 2.54 1.36
N GLY A 131 31.29 1.55 2.16
CA GLY A 131 32.00 1.77 3.42
C GLY A 131 31.11 1.91 4.66
N ARG A 132 31.73 2.25 5.79
CA ARG A 132 31.07 2.25 7.11
C ARG A 132 29.99 3.33 7.23
N GLN A 133 30.24 4.50 6.66
CA GLN A 133 29.28 5.61 6.65
C GLN A 133 28.02 5.24 5.84
N ALA A 134 28.21 4.63 4.67
CA ALA A 134 27.11 4.11 3.85
C ALA A 134 26.20 3.13 4.58
N ARG A 135 26.80 2.20 5.35
CA ARG A 135 26.04 1.22 6.14
C ARG A 135 25.24 1.87 7.26
N ARG A 136 25.78 2.92 7.90
CA ARG A 136 25.06 3.70 8.90
C ARG A 136 23.88 4.43 8.25
N ASP A 137 24.12 5.09 7.13
CA ASP A 137 23.10 5.87 6.44
C ASP A 137 21.99 4.96 5.91
N GLN A 138 22.33 3.76 5.43
CA GLN A 138 21.36 2.73 5.07
C GLN A 138 20.53 2.25 6.26
N ALA A 139 21.14 2.00 7.43
CA ALA A 139 20.41 1.60 8.62
C ALA A 139 19.46 2.70 9.11
N VAL A 140 19.90 3.96 9.09
CA VAL A 140 19.06 5.11 9.41
C VAL A 140 17.91 5.25 8.43
N ALA A 141 18.17 5.12 7.12
CA ALA A 141 17.11 5.20 6.10
C ALA A 141 16.06 4.11 6.26
N VAL A 142 16.49 2.85 6.49
CA VAL A 142 15.59 1.72 6.77
C VAL A 142 14.73 2.00 8.00
N PHE A 143 15.35 2.39 9.12
CA PHE A 143 14.61 2.67 10.34
C PHE A 143 13.65 3.86 10.19
N ALA A 144 14.10 4.96 9.58
CA ALA A 144 13.28 6.14 9.35
C ALA A 144 12.10 5.83 8.43
N SER A 145 12.31 5.08 7.34
CA SER A 145 11.23 4.66 6.45
C SER A 145 10.19 3.76 7.14
N PHE A 146 10.64 2.83 7.98
CA PHE A 146 9.75 1.98 8.77
C PHE A 146 8.96 2.82 9.79
N ALA A 147 9.65 3.68 10.54
CA ALA A 147 9.03 4.54 11.55
C ALA A 147 7.99 5.48 10.92
N MET A 148 8.29 6.05 9.75
CA MET A 148 7.34 6.87 8.99
C MET A 148 6.05 6.11 8.66
N VAL A 149 6.16 4.91 8.10
CA VAL A 149 5.00 4.08 7.76
C VAL A 149 4.25 3.66 9.02
N PHE A 150 4.97 3.24 10.05
CA PHE A 150 4.37 2.79 11.31
C PHE A 150 3.61 3.91 12.03
N CYS A 151 4.18 5.12 12.11
CA CYS A 151 3.47 6.29 12.64
C CYS A 151 2.22 6.62 11.81
N GLY A 152 2.30 6.52 10.48
CA GLY A 152 1.14 6.69 9.61
C GLY A 152 0.06 5.63 9.86
N PHE A 153 0.45 4.38 10.15
CA PHE A 153 -0.49 3.32 10.53
C PHE A 153 -1.17 3.65 11.87
N LEU A 154 -0.41 4.08 12.87
CA LEU A 154 -0.98 4.48 14.17
C LEU A 154 -1.97 5.63 14.02
N GLY A 155 -1.62 6.67 13.26
CA GLY A 155 -2.51 7.80 13.00
C GLY A 155 -3.81 7.38 12.30
N SER A 156 -3.70 6.62 11.21
CA SER A 156 -4.84 6.25 10.37
C SER A 156 -5.71 5.10 10.91
N MET A 157 -5.14 4.16 11.66
CA MET A 157 -5.84 2.91 12.04
C MET A 157 -6.05 2.74 13.54
N VAL A 158 -5.32 3.48 14.39
CA VAL A 158 -5.36 3.28 15.85
C VAL A 158 -5.87 4.52 16.59
N ILE A 159 -5.55 5.72 16.12
CA ILE A 159 -5.85 6.97 16.83
C ILE A 159 -7.16 7.61 16.35
N ASP A 160 -7.37 7.76 15.05
CA ASP A 160 -8.49 8.59 14.53
C ASP A 160 -9.43 7.87 13.53
N ASP A 161 -9.35 6.53 13.43
CA ASP A 161 -10.09 5.71 12.46
C ASP A 161 -10.07 6.29 11.02
N GLY A 162 -9.06 7.09 10.67
CA GLY A 162 -8.92 7.78 9.38
C GLY A 162 -10.04 8.79 9.05
N THR A 163 -10.81 9.27 10.02
CA THR A 163 -12.01 10.10 9.76
C THR A 163 -11.78 11.61 9.78
N ASN A 164 -10.67 12.07 10.35
CA ASN A 164 -10.40 13.49 10.55
C ASN A 164 -9.51 14.09 9.47
N ALA A 165 -10.12 14.88 8.58
CA ALA A 165 -9.43 15.55 7.48
C ALA A 165 -8.33 16.54 7.92
N ALA A 166 -8.39 17.05 9.16
CA ALA A 166 -7.39 17.98 9.68
C ALA A 166 -6.06 17.28 9.99
N GLU A 167 -6.11 16.02 10.42
CA GLU A 167 -4.89 15.24 10.72
C GLU A 167 -4.16 14.81 9.45
N PHE A 168 -4.89 14.56 8.34
CA PHE A 168 -4.27 14.30 7.04
C PHE A 168 -3.39 15.45 6.55
N ILE A 169 -3.71 16.71 6.87
CA ILE A 169 -2.92 17.88 6.46
C ILE A 169 -1.66 18.05 7.31
N ILE A 170 -1.70 17.61 8.57
CA ILE A 170 -0.56 17.73 9.49
C ILE A 170 0.51 16.67 9.21
N TRP A 171 0.09 15.52 8.66
CA TRP A 171 0.95 14.36 8.41
C TRP A 171 1.25 14.07 6.93
N ALA A 172 0.72 14.86 5.97
CA ALA A 172 1.06 14.79 4.54
C ALA A 172 2.19 15.74 4.17
#